data_AF-A0A6H5FZS0-F1
#
_entry.id   AF-A0A6H5FZS0-F1
#
_cell.length_a   1.000
_cell.length_b   1.000
_cell.length_c   1.000
_cell.angle_alpha   90.00
_cell.angle_beta   90.00
_cell.angle_gamma   90.00
#
_symmetry.space_group_name_H-M   'P 1'
#
loop_
_entity.id
_entity.type
_entity.pdbx_description
1 polymer ?
#
loop_
_entity_poly.entity_id
_entity_poly.type
_entity_poly.pdbx_seq_one_letter_code
_entity_poly.pdbx_strand_id
1 'polypeptide(L)'
;MVFTSAVQLAKRAGLDQYWKKRRIFRLSAHYYGRARNCYVLAIRAVHRSLAFATKARKFKKEDMAQLWETRIAAGSEQHGVKYPHLREGLHRCNIHLNRKTLADLAIWEPYTFRVG
;
A
#
# COMPACT_ATOMS: atom_id res chain seq x y z
N MET A 1 -34.36 4.59 -16.83
CA MET A 1 -35.28 5.69 -16.48
C MET A 1 -36.03 6.05 -17.73
N VAL A 2 -37.32 5.73 -17.81
CA VAL A 2 -38.19 6.20 -18.90
C VAL A 2 -38.84 7.49 -18.40
N PHE A 3 -38.68 8.57 -19.15
CA PHE A 3 -39.26 9.86 -18.82
C PHE A 3 -40.66 9.91 -19.42
N THR A 4 -41.68 10.08 -18.58
CA THR A 4 -43.08 10.04 -19.02
C THR A 4 -43.60 11.40 -19.50
N SER A 5 -42.81 12.48 -19.39
CA SER A 5 -43.21 13.81 -19.88
C SER A 5 -42.02 14.76 -20.16
N ALA A 6 -42.19 15.64 -21.15
CA ALA A 6 -41.18 16.63 -21.58
C ALA A 6 -40.87 17.70 -20.52
N VAL A 7 -41.86 18.06 -19.68
CA VAL A 7 -41.69 19.04 -18.60
C VAL A 7 -40.74 18.52 -17.51
N GLN A 8 -40.76 17.22 -17.23
CA GLN A 8 -39.85 16.59 -16.27
C GLN A 8 -38.41 16.48 -16.80
N LEU A 9 -38.25 16.44 -18.13
CA LEU A 9 -36.94 16.51 -18.79
C LEU A 9 -36.34 17.92 -18.67
N ALA A 10 -37.15 18.96 -18.90
CA ALA A 10 -36.73 20.37 -18.87
C ALA A 10 -36.44 20.91 -17.46
N LYS A 11 -37.11 20.41 -16.41
CA LYS A 11 -36.92 20.84 -15.01
C LYS A 11 -35.71 20.21 -14.31
N ARG A 12 -34.92 19.37 -14.98
CA ARG A 12 -33.87 18.59 -14.32
C ARG A 12 -32.54 19.34 -14.34
N ALA A 13 -31.96 19.54 -13.16
CA ALA A 13 -30.56 19.94 -13.00
C ALA A 13 -29.66 19.09 -13.93
N GLY A 14 -28.76 19.75 -14.67
CA GLY A 14 -28.10 19.20 -15.86
C GLY A 14 -27.45 17.82 -15.68
N LEU A 15 -27.42 17.06 -16.78
CA LEU A 15 -26.86 15.70 -16.89
C LEU A 15 -25.47 15.54 -16.23
N ASP A 16 -24.68 16.61 -16.19
CA ASP A 16 -23.34 16.68 -15.58
C ASP A 16 -23.31 16.30 -14.08
N GLN A 17 -24.31 16.69 -13.29
CA GLN A 17 -24.33 16.36 -11.85
C GLN A 17 -24.41 14.85 -11.60
N TYR A 18 -25.15 14.13 -12.43
CA TYR A 18 -25.25 12.68 -12.35
C TYR A 18 -23.91 12.01 -12.63
N TRP A 19 -23.20 12.45 -13.69
CA TRP A 19 -21.89 11.89 -14.06
C TRP A 19 -20.82 12.17 -13.01
N LYS A 20 -20.82 13.36 -12.39
CA LYS A 20 -19.95 13.70 -11.25
C LYS A 20 -20.16 12.77 -10.07
N LYS A 21 -21.42 12.53 -9.66
CA LYS A 21 -21.75 11.58 -8.59
C LYS A 21 -21.35 10.15 -8.96
N ARG A 22 -21.58 9.73 -10.21
CA ARG A 22 -21.20 8.40 -10.70
C ARG A 22 -19.69 8.18 -10.64
N ARG A 23 -18.85 9.20 -10.87
CA ARG A 23 -17.39 9.10 -10.72
C ARG A 23 -16.98 8.75 -9.28
N ILE A 24 -17.59 9.39 -8.29
CA ILE A 24 -17.34 9.08 -6.86
C ILE A 24 -17.84 7.67 -6.51
N PHE A 25 -19.04 7.30 -6.97
CA PHE A 25 -19.57 5.96 -6.72
C PHE A 25 -18.75 4.84 -7.34
N ARG A 26 -18.06 5.08 -8.45
CA ARG A 26 -17.09 4.13 -9.02
C ARG A 26 -15.92 3.87 -8.05
N LEU A 27 -15.45 4.90 -7.35
CA LEU A 27 -14.35 4.76 -6.38
C LEU A 27 -14.82 4.11 -5.07
N SER A 28 -16.07 4.36 -4.66
CA SER A 28 -16.65 3.79 -3.43
C SER A 28 -17.39 2.46 -3.63
N ALA A 29 -17.31 1.84 -4.82
CA ALA A 29 -18.09 0.64 -5.16
C ALA A 29 -17.84 -0.53 -4.20
N HIS A 30 -16.59 -0.68 -3.73
CA HIS A 30 -16.18 -1.73 -2.80
C HIS A 30 -16.31 -1.33 -1.33
N TYR A 31 -16.88 -0.16 -1.03
CA TYR A 31 -17.05 0.26 0.36
C TYR A 31 -18.20 -0.48 1.03
N TYR A 32 -18.12 -0.60 2.35
CA TYR A 32 -19.14 -1.24 3.14
C TYR A 32 -20.25 -0.25 3.54
N GLY A 33 -21.49 -0.75 3.64
CA GLY A 33 -22.63 -0.01 4.17
C GLY A 33 -23.00 1.26 3.38
N ARG A 34 -23.45 2.30 4.09
CA ARG A 34 -23.99 3.54 3.49
C ARG A 34 -22.93 4.36 2.74
N ALA A 35 -21.65 4.16 3.01
CA ALA A 35 -20.57 4.83 2.29
C ALA A 35 -20.50 4.44 0.81
N ARG A 36 -21.10 3.31 0.42
CA ARG A 36 -21.20 2.89 -0.99
C ARG A 36 -22.38 3.52 -1.75
N ASN A 37 -23.47 3.81 -1.04
CA ASN A 37 -24.77 4.20 -1.63
C ASN A 37 -25.10 5.70 -1.46
N CYS A 38 -24.63 6.33 -0.37
CA CYS A 38 -24.98 7.71 -0.03
C CYS A 38 -23.84 8.67 -0.43
N TYR A 39 -24.11 9.59 -1.36
CA TYR A 39 -23.07 10.46 -1.94
C TYR A 39 -22.26 11.26 -0.91
N VAL A 40 -22.92 11.85 0.09
CA VAL A 40 -22.26 12.67 1.13
C VAL A 40 -21.28 11.84 1.97
N LEU A 41 -21.63 10.59 2.25
CA LEU A 41 -20.75 9.68 2.99
C LEU A 41 -19.64 9.14 2.08
N ALA A 42 -19.99 8.79 0.83
CA ALA A 42 -19.06 8.30 -0.17
C ALA A 42 -17.92 9.29 -0.42
N ILE A 43 -18.22 10.56 -0.66
CA ILE A 43 -17.18 11.57 -0.96
C ILE A 43 -16.23 11.78 0.22
N ARG A 44 -16.73 11.82 1.46
CA ARG A 44 -15.92 11.94 2.67
C ARG A 44 -14.99 10.73 2.83
N ALA A 45 -15.52 9.52 2.65
CA ALA A 45 -14.76 8.29 2.76
C ALA A 45 -13.70 8.17 1.64
N VAL A 46 -14.07 8.51 0.40
CA VAL A 46 -13.14 8.49 -0.75
C VAL A 46 -12.00 9.47 -0.54
N HIS A 47 -12.27 10.72 -0.14
CA HIS A 47 -11.22 11.69 0.14
C HIS A 47 -10.26 11.21 1.24
N ARG A 48 -10.80 10.66 2.33
CA ARG A 48 -10.01 10.05 3.39
C ARG A 48 -9.13 8.93 2.85
N SER A 49 -9.70 7.99 2.08
CA SER A 49 -8.96 6.86 1.52
C SER A 49 -7.82 7.29 0.58
N LEU A 50 -8.04 8.33 -0.24
CA LEU A 50 -7.03 8.84 -1.16
C LEU A 50 -5.87 9.50 -0.41
N ALA A 51 -6.17 10.23 0.67
CA ALA A 51 -5.15 10.78 1.56
C ALA A 51 -4.36 9.68 2.29
N PHE A 52 -5.01 8.58 2.69
CA PHE A 52 -4.30 7.42 3.24
C PHE A 52 -3.47 6.70 2.19
N ALA A 53 -3.96 6.55 0.96
CA ALA A 53 -3.23 5.88 -0.12
C ALA A 53 -1.91 6.59 -0.45
N THR A 54 -1.88 7.93 -0.44
CA THR A 54 -0.64 8.68 -0.66
C THR A 54 0.34 8.52 0.50
N LYS A 55 -0.13 8.57 1.75
CA LYS A 55 0.68 8.35 2.95
C LYS A 55 1.22 6.90 3.01
N ALA A 56 0.36 5.93 2.77
CA ALA A 56 0.68 4.49 2.82
C ALA A 56 1.75 4.09 1.80
N ARG A 57 1.88 4.78 0.65
CA ARG A 57 2.99 4.55 -0.28
C ARG A 57 4.36 4.87 0.32
N LYS A 58 4.43 5.85 1.23
CA LYS A 58 5.67 6.17 1.96
C LYS A 58 5.92 5.13 3.05
N PHE A 59 4.92 4.88 3.90
CA PHE A 59 5.03 3.90 4.98
C PHE A 59 5.33 2.49 4.49
N LYS A 60 4.76 2.04 3.36
CA LYS A 60 5.07 0.74 2.76
C LYS A 60 6.57 0.54 2.53
N LYS A 61 7.32 1.60 2.19
CA LYS A 61 8.78 1.48 1.99
C LYS A 61 9.52 1.26 3.32
N GLU A 62 9.07 1.92 4.38
CA GLU A 62 9.61 1.79 5.74
C GLU A 62 9.24 0.42 6.34
N ASP A 63 7.98 0.01 6.23
CA ASP A 63 7.49 -1.29 6.69
C ASP A 63 8.25 -2.45 6.03
N MET A 64 8.50 -2.37 4.71
CA MET A 64 9.30 -3.37 4.00
C MET A 64 10.76 -3.37 4.46
N ALA A 65 11.34 -2.20 4.73
CA ALA A 65 12.71 -2.10 5.22
C ALA A 65 12.86 -2.72 6.62
N GLN A 66 11.91 -2.45 7.53
CA GLN A 66 11.86 -3.06 8.85
C GLN A 66 11.67 -4.58 8.76
N LEU A 67 10.78 -5.04 7.88
CA LEU A 67 10.57 -6.47 7.65
C LEU A 67 11.84 -7.18 7.14
N TRP A 68 12.62 -6.54 6.27
CA TRP A 68 13.89 -7.12 5.84
C TRP A 68 14.90 -7.16 6.98
N GLU A 69 15.01 -6.10 7.77
CA GLU A 69 15.91 -6.08 8.93
C GLU A 69 15.56 -7.17 9.96
N THR A 70 14.28 -7.38 10.25
CA THR A 70 13.87 -8.45 11.19
C THR A 70 14.17 -9.84 10.65
N ARG A 71 13.96 -10.08 9.35
CA ARG A 71 14.33 -11.36 8.70
C ARG A 71 15.82 -11.62 8.74
N ILE A 72 16.63 -10.60 8.43
CA ILE A 72 18.09 -10.70 8.46
C ILE A 72 18.57 -10.93 9.89
N ALA A 73 18.00 -10.22 10.87
CA ALA A 73 18.36 -10.40 12.26
C ALA A 73 18.10 -11.84 12.72
N ALA A 74 16.94 -12.40 12.39
CA ALA A 74 16.61 -13.79 12.69
C ALA A 74 17.58 -14.79 12.03
N GLY A 75 17.93 -14.59 10.75
CA GLY A 75 18.93 -15.43 10.08
C GLY A 75 20.33 -15.28 10.69
N SER A 76 20.74 -14.07 11.05
CA SER A 76 22.06 -13.80 11.63
C SER A 76 22.19 -14.43 13.02
N GLU A 77 21.10 -14.40 13.80
CA GLU A 77 21.02 -14.98 15.13
C GLU A 77 21.21 -16.51 15.11
N GLN A 78 20.73 -17.20 14.07
CA GLN A 78 21.00 -18.64 13.86
C GLN A 78 22.49 -18.95 13.67
N HIS A 79 23.27 -17.97 13.23
CA HIS A 79 24.72 -18.07 13.05
C HIS A 79 25.51 -17.41 14.20
N GLY A 80 24.83 -16.99 15.27
CA GLY A 80 25.46 -16.38 16.45
C GLY A 80 25.96 -14.94 16.25
N VAL A 81 25.58 -14.27 15.15
CA VAL A 81 26.01 -12.90 14.84
C VAL A 81 24.82 -11.95 14.92
N LYS A 82 24.98 -10.78 15.56
CA LYS A 82 23.94 -9.74 15.54
C LYS A 82 23.98 -8.95 14.24
N TYR A 83 22.82 -8.58 13.70
CA TYR A 83 22.70 -7.82 12.45
C TYR A 83 23.61 -6.58 12.33
N PRO A 84 23.78 -5.73 13.36
CA PRO A 84 24.67 -4.57 13.26
C PRO A 84 26.12 -4.95 12.93
N HIS A 85 26.62 -6.03 13.53
CA HIS A 85 27.98 -6.53 13.27
C HIS A 85 28.10 -7.14 11.86
N LEU A 86 27.08 -7.87 11.40
CA LEU A 86 27.04 -8.38 10.03
C LEU A 86 27.08 -7.23 9.01
N ARG A 87 26.27 -6.19 9.22
CA ARG A 87 26.21 -5.02 8.35
C ARG A 87 27.54 -4.26 8.32
N GLU A 88 28.19 -4.11 9.47
CA GLU A 88 29.50 -3.48 9.56
C GLU A 88 30.58 -4.29 8.83
N GLY A 89 30.58 -5.62 8.99
CA GLY A 89 31.49 -6.51 8.28
C GLY A 89 31.34 -6.40 6.76
N LEU A 90 30.10 -6.43 6.25
CA LEU A 90 29.82 -6.26 4.81
C LEU A 90 30.32 -4.92 4.27
N HIS A 91 30.15 -3.84 5.04
CA HIS A 91 30.64 -2.52 4.66
C HIS A 91 32.18 -2.48 4.62
N ARG A 92 32.86 -3.07 5.61
CA ARG A 92 34.33 -3.16 5.64
C ARG A 92 34.88 -3.98 4.48
N CYS A 93 34.16 -5.00 4.03
CA CYS A 93 34.49 -5.81 2.86
C CYS A 93 34.10 -5.17 1.51
N ASN A 94 33.58 -3.93 1.50
CA ASN A 94 33.07 -3.24 0.31
C ASN A 94 31.96 -4.02 -0.45
N ILE A 95 31.16 -4.81 0.26
CA ILE A 95 30.05 -5.58 -0.32
C ILE A 95 28.77 -4.74 -0.21
N HIS A 96 28.36 -4.12 -1.32
CA HIS A 96 27.17 -3.28 -1.38
C HIS A 96 25.89 -4.07 -1.69
N LEU A 97 25.47 -4.93 -0.76
CA LEU A 97 24.21 -5.67 -0.88
C LEU A 97 23.03 -4.91 -0.29
N ASN A 98 21.90 -4.98 -1.00
CA ASN A 98 20.63 -4.42 -0.52
C ASN A 98 20.02 -5.29 0.58
N ARG A 99 19.29 -4.66 1.52
CA ARG A 99 18.55 -5.38 2.57
C ARG A 99 17.55 -6.40 2.00
N LYS A 100 16.89 -6.07 0.90
CA LYS A 100 15.98 -7.00 0.21
C LYS A 100 16.70 -8.29 -0.21
N THR A 101 17.78 -8.15 -0.97
CA THR A 101 18.54 -9.30 -1.49
C THR A 101 19.14 -10.13 -0.37
N LEU A 102 19.61 -9.46 0.70
CA LEU A 102 20.19 -10.13 1.86
C LEU A 102 19.12 -10.90 2.66
N ALA A 103 17.91 -10.36 2.80
CA ALA A 103 16.77 -11.08 3.39
C ALA A 103 16.31 -12.26 2.51
N ASP A 104 16.34 -12.12 1.19
CA ASP A 104 16.00 -13.21 0.27
C ASP A 104 17.05 -14.35 0.35
N LEU A 105 18.34 -14.01 0.43
CA LEU A 105 19.42 -14.98 0.65
C LEU A 105 19.27 -15.73 1.98
N ALA A 106 18.91 -15.01 3.05
CA ALA A 106 18.69 -15.62 4.36
C ALA A 106 17.54 -16.66 4.36
N ILE A 107 16.57 -16.52 3.45
CA ILE A 107 15.41 -17.44 3.35
C ILE A 107 15.72 -18.61 2.41
N TRP A 108 16.24 -18.32 1.22
CA TRP A 108 16.33 -19.30 0.13
C TRP A 108 17.70 -19.96 0.01
N GLU A 109 18.76 -19.28 0.44
CA GLU A 109 20.15 -19.69 0.19
C GLU A 109 20.94 -19.74 1.51
N PRO A 110 20.63 -20.69 2.42
CA PRO A 110 21.24 -20.75 3.75
C PRO A 110 22.76 -20.98 3.69
N TYR A 111 23.25 -21.70 2.66
CA TYR A 111 24.69 -21.93 2.48
C TYR A 111 25.45 -20.65 2.15
N THR A 112 24.88 -19.78 1.31
CA THR A 112 25.45 -18.50 0.92
C THR A 112 25.36 -17.49 2.06
N PHE A 113 24.29 -17.57 2.86
CA PHE A 113 24.07 -16.69 4.00
C PHE A 113 24.90 -17.05 5.23
N ARG A 114 25.35 -18.31 5.33
CA ARG A 114 26.16 -18.79 6.44
C ARG A 114 27.44 -17.96 6.57
N VAL A 115 27.57 -17.28 7.70
CA VAL A 115 28.79 -16.57 8.08
C VAL A 115 29.85 -17.63 8.40
N GLY A 116 30.86 -17.72 7.55
CA GLY A 116 32.05 -18.55 7.76
C GLY A 116 33.19 -17.75 8.38
#